data_AF-A0A6J4KX76-F1
#
_entry.id   AF-A0A6J4KX76-F1
#
_cell.length_a   1.000
_cell.length_b   1.000
_cell.length_c   1.000
_cell.angle_alpha   90.00
_cell.angle_beta   90.00
_cell.angle_gamma   90.00
#
_symmetry.space_group_name_H-M   'P 1'
#
loop_
_entity.id
_entity.type
_entity.pdbx_description
1 polymer ?
#
loop_
_entity_poly.entity_id
_entity_poly.type
_entity_poly.pdbx_seq_one_letter_code
_entity_poly.pdbx_strand_id
1 'polypeptide(L)' 'MSEEQYQYWQHTQLTIDVTPGRGASFSLEIPLGVRFLIRSKMFTDEERDNLTAVQAGASMV' A
#
# COMPACT_ATOMS: atom_id res chain seq x y z
N MET A 1 -0.36 8.63 -3.88
CA MET A 1 -0.75 7.86 -5.08
C MET A 1 -1.44 8.80 -6.05
N SER A 2 -1.38 8.53 -7.35
CA SER A 2 -2.26 9.25 -8.28
C SER A 2 -3.72 8.88 -8.01
N GLU A 3 -4.65 9.76 -8.39
CA GLU A 3 -6.09 9.51 -8.27
C GLU A 3 -6.49 8.20 -8.96
N GLU A 4 -5.97 7.96 -10.16
CA GLU A 4 -6.24 6.74 -10.94
C GLU A 4 -5.81 5.46 -10.20
N GLN A 5 -4.64 5.47 -9.58
CA GLN A 5 -4.17 4.32 -8.79
C GLN A 5 -5.02 4.12 -7.53
N TYR A 6 -5.41 5.22 -6.89
CA TYR A 6 -6.29 5.15 -5.73
C TYR A 6 -7.65 4.53 -6.10
N GLN A 7 -8.31 5.00 -7.16
CA GLN A 7 -9.61 4.48 -7.59
C GLN A 7 -9.58 2.98 -7.87
N TYR A 8 -8.46 2.46 -8.40
CA TYR A 8 -8.28 1.04 -8.66
C TYR A 8 -8.11 0.21 -7.37
N TRP A 9 -7.41 0.73 -6.36
CA TRP A 9 -7.05 -0.03 -5.14
C TRP A 9 -7.90 0.26 -3.90
N GLN A 10 -8.76 1.30 -3.91
CA GLN A 10 -9.52 1.73 -2.73
C GLN A 10 -10.40 0.65 -2.08
N HIS A 11 -10.72 -0.42 -2.82
CA HIS A 11 -11.51 -1.55 -2.33
C HIS A 11 -10.68 -2.70 -1.75
N THR A 12 -9.36 -2.50 -1.64
CA THR A 12 -8.42 -3.51 -1.15
C THR A 12 -7.63 -3.04 0.06
N GLN A 13 -7.50 -3.92 1.05
CA GLN A 13 -6.48 -3.82 2.07
C GLN A 13 -5.14 -4.23 1.48
N LEU A 14 -4.18 -3.29 1.49
CA LEU A 14 -2.80 -3.56 1.12
C LEU A 14 -1.95 -3.70 2.38
N THR A 15 -1.38 -4.88 2.58
CA THR A 15 -0.40 -5.15 3.64
C THR A 15 0.99 -5.18 3.05
N ILE A 16 1.93 -4.43 3.64
CA ILE A 16 3.33 -4.42 3.24
C ILE A 16 4.14 -5.21 4.27
N ASP A 17 4.54 -6.41 3.89
CA ASP A 17 5.38 -7.28 4.71
C ASP A 17 6.87 -7.04 4.44
N VAL A 18 7.71 -7.37 5.42
CA VAL A 18 9.18 -7.38 5.30
C VAL A 18 9.66 -8.82 5.40
N THR A 19 10.42 -9.28 4.41
CA THR A 19 10.97 -10.65 4.40
C THR A 19 12.46 -10.63 4.06
N PRO A 20 13.26 -11.60 4.55
CA PRO A 20 14.64 -11.74 4.10
C PRO A 20 14.71 -11.96 2.59
N GLY A 21 15.67 -11.32 1.92
CA GLY A 21 15.89 -11.49 0.48
C GLY A 21 16.39 -10.24 -0.22
N ARG A 22 16.58 -10.35 -1.53
CA ARG A 22 16.99 -9.20 -2.37
C ARG A 22 15.75 -8.40 -2.78
N GLY A 23 15.70 -7.12 -2.38
CA GLY A 23 14.71 -6.16 -2.85
C GLY A 23 14.80 -5.89 -4.36
N ALA A 24 13.78 -5.22 -4.91
CA ALA A 24 13.77 -4.81 -6.32
C ALA A 24 14.88 -3.77 -6.59
N SER A 25 15.34 -3.64 -7.84
CA SER A 25 16.51 -2.82 -8.21
C SER A 25 16.47 -1.35 -7.78
N PHE A 26 15.28 -0.79 -7.53
CA PHE A 26 15.06 0.58 -7.06
C PHE A 26 14.25 0.57 -5.77
N SER A 27 14.81 -0.01 -4.71
CA SER A 27 14.15 -0.16 -3.41
C SER A 27 15.10 0.22 -2.28
N LEU A 28 14.58 0.88 -1.25
CA LEU A 28 15.39 1.46 -0.16
C LEU A 28 16.02 0.41 0.75
N GLU A 29 15.40 -0.77 0.82
CA GLU A 29 15.75 -1.85 1.74
C GLU A 29 16.81 -2.81 1.19
N ILE A 30 17.25 -2.66 -0.07
CA ILE A 30 18.29 -3.48 -0.69
C ILE A 30 19.55 -3.63 0.19
N PRO A 31 20.17 -2.56 0.73
CA PRO A 31 21.37 -2.70 1.56
C PRO A 31 21.10 -3.37 2.91
N LEU A 32 19.83 -3.54 3.29
CA LEU A 32 19.41 -4.13 4.55
C LEU A 32 19.19 -5.65 4.45
N GLY A 33 19.34 -6.25 3.26
CA GLY A 33 19.20 -7.70 3.06
C GLY A 33 17.76 -8.22 3.20
N VAL A 34 16.78 -7.33 3.10
CA VAL A 34 15.35 -7.65 3.13
C VAL A 34 14.67 -7.18 1.84
N ARG A 35 13.41 -7.55 1.67
CA ARG A 35 12.53 -7.10 0.59
C ARG A 35 11.12 -6.85 1.11
N PHE A 36 10.43 -5.90 0.49
CA PHE A 36 9.01 -5.69 0.72
C PHE A 36 8.15 -6.66 -0.11
N LEU A 37 7.09 -7.18 0.49
CA LEU A 37 6.07 -7.97 -0.19
C LEU A 37 4.70 -7.35 0.05
N ILE A 38 4.00 -6.98 -1.03
CA ILE A 38 2.64 -6.46 -0.94
C ILE A 38 1.65 -7.63 -1.03
N ARG A 39 0.74 -7.71 -0.07
CA ARG A 39 -0.43 -8.60 -0.12
C ARG A 39 -1.69 -7.76 -0.23
N SER A 40 -2.52 -8.09 -1.21
CA SER A 40 -3.81 -7.44 -1.44
C SER A 40 -4.95 -8.38 -1.05
N LYS A 41 -5.89 -7.87 -0.25
CA LYS A 41 -7.14 -8.56 0.13
C LYS A 41 -8.30 -7.60 -0.14
N MET A 42 -9.38 -8.08 -0.76
CA MET A 42 -10.62 -7.29 -0.83
C MET A 42 -11.18 -7.08 0.57
N PHE A 43 -11.67 -5.87 0.85
CA PHE A 43 -12.42 -5.63 2.09
C PHE A 43 -13.70 -6.47 2.10
N THR A 44 -14.06 -6.96 3.28
CA THR A 44 -15.44 -7.41 3.52
C THR A 44 -16.37 -6.20 3.57
N ASP A 45 -17.68 -6.42 3.45
CA ASP A 45 -18.65 -5.32 3.57
C ASP A 45 -18.54 -4.61 4.94
N GLU A 46 -18.39 -5.37 6.02
CA GLU A 46 -18.18 -4.81 7.37
C GLU A 46 -16.88 -4.00 7.49
N GLU A 47 -15.78 -4.46 6.91
CA GLU A 47 -14.52 -3.72 6.92
C GLU A 47 -14.64 -2.42 6.12
N ARG A 48 -15.29 -2.48 4.95
CA ARG A 48 -15.52 -1.33 4.07
C ARG A 48 -16.37 -0.26 4.78
N ASP A 49 -17.42 -0.67 5.47
CA ASP A 49 -18.35 0.24 6.14
C ASP A 49 -17.72 0.92 7.38
N ASN A 50 -16.59 0.39 7.87
CA ASN A 50 -15.83 0.92 9.01
C ASN A 50 -14.56 1.71 8.60
N LEU A 51 -14.36 1.98 7.31
CA LEU A 51 -13.20 2.76 6.84
C LEU A 51 -13.34 4.24 7.24
N THR A 52 -12.22 4.86 7.60
CA THR A 52 -12.18 6.31 7.81
C THR A 52 -12.30 7.05 6.49
N ALA A 53 -12.89 8.24 6.50
CA ALA A 53 -12.99 9.09 5.32
C ALA A 53 -11.62 9.37 4.71
N VAL A 54 -11.54 9.30 3.38
CA VAL A 54 -10.32 9.54 2.61
C VAL A 54 -9.95 11.02 2.70
N GLN A 55 -8.70 11.29 3.05
CA GLN A 55 -8.15 12.64 3.02
C GLN A 55 -7.21 12.79 1.83
N ALA A 56 -7.52 13.75 0.96
CA ALA A 56 -6.58 14.19 -0.05
C ALA A 56 -5.36 14.81 0.64
N GLY A 57 -4.16 14.45 0.16
CA GLY A 57 -2.93 15.09 0.64
C GLY A 57 -2.99 16.59 0.38
N ALA A 58 -2.64 17.41 1.37
CA ALA A 58 -2.54 18.85 1.17
C ALA A 58 -1.53 19.13 0.05
N SER A 59 -1.93 19.93 -0.94
CA SER A 59 -1.01 20.46 -1.94
C SER A 59 -0.02 21.35 -1.20
N MET A 60 1.16 20.82 -0.88
CA MET A 60 2.30 21.67 -0.53
C MET A 60 2.69 22.41 -1.81
N VAL A 61 2.43 23.72 -1.81
CA VAL A 61 2.81 24.68 -2.85
C VAL A 61 4.31 24.65 -3.06
#